data_AF-A0A6H5HA52-F1
#
_entry.id   AF-A0A6H5HA52-F1
#
_cell.length_a   1.000
_cell.length_b   1.000
_cell.length_c   1.000
_cell.angle_alpha   90.00
_cell.angle_beta   90.00
_cell.angle_gamma   90.00
#
_symmetry.space_group_name_H-M   'P 1'
#
loop_
_entity.id
_entity.type
_entity.pdbx_description
1 polymer ?
#
loop_
_entity_poly.entity_id
_entity_poly.type
_entity_poly.pdbx_seq_one_letter_code
_entity_poly.pdbx_strand_id
1 'polypeptide(L)'
;MKNWLASRLIIKKLAKEIQNVTAGTSRSERIFVLCTVILQREKTVNSSKDIRRTVTRRMDLWTEEKYEELVTEAERCDRQMKIHPDNDTEEHKVRIFTRLINKGKLREGTRWITDRANNGAPLQPNTQLEGGQTVLEILKNKHPQQEIPGHEMFLNDDLPTLVDVDITEGHILKVAHKLKGSAGPSGTDAEAWRDMLLRFGASSRALREAVADLTRSLANSIVEWDKIKALLARRGVAIDKKPGIRPIG
;
A
#
# COMPACT_ATOMS: atom_id res chain seq x y z
N MET A 1 17.47 -20.61 -5.57
CA MET A 1 16.22 -21.37 -5.37
C MET A 1 15.56 -21.20 -3.99
N LYS A 2 16.28 -21.24 -2.85
CA LYS A 2 15.66 -21.25 -1.49
C LYS A 2 14.89 -19.98 -1.05
N ASN A 3 15.18 -18.80 -1.62
CA ASN A 3 14.47 -17.55 -1.27
C ASN A 3 13.02 -17.47 -1.78
N TRP A 4 12.63 -18.32 -2.73
CA TRP A 4 11.35 -18.20 -3.44
C TRP A 4 10.18 -18.89 -2.74
N LEU A 5 10.46 -19.81 -1.83
CA LEU A 5 9.42 -20.60 -1.15
C LEU A 5 8.59 -19.75 -0.18
N ALA A 6 9.23 -18.95 0.68
CA ALA A 6 8.53 -18.08 1.61
C ALA A 6 7.69 -17.02 0.88
N SER A 7 8.25 -16.38 -0.15
CA SER A 7 7.52 -15.41 -0.97
C SER A 7 6.31 -16.01 -1.68
N ARG A 8 6.44 -17.23 -2.24
CA ARG A 8 5.30 -17.96 -2.84
C ARG A 8 4.21 -18.26 -1.83
N LEU A 9 4.56 -18.62 -0.58
CA LEU A 9 3.58 -18.88 0.47
C LEU A 9 2.81 -17.62 0.85
N ILE A 10 3.48 -16.48 1.00
CA ILE A 10 2.83 -15.18 1.27
C ILE A 10 1.86 -14.84 0.13
N ILE A 11 2.31 -14.94 -1.11
CA ILE A 11 1.49 -14.61 -2.30
C ILE A 11 0.26 -15.51 -2.40
N LYS A 12 0.41 -16.82 -2.13
CA LYS A 12 -0.73 -17.74 -2.08
C LYS A 12 -1.74 -17.37 -0.99
N LYS A 13 -1.26 -17.02 0.21
CA LYS A 13 -2.15 -16.59 1.29
C LYS A 13 -2.83 -15.26 0.97
N LEU A 14 -2.12 -14.30 0.38
CA LEU A 14 -2.69 -13.04 -0.08
C LEU A 14 -3.79 -13.27 -1.13
N ALA A 15 -3.54 -14.14 -2.12
CA ALA A 15 -4.56 -14.50 -3.11
C ALA A 15 -5.80 -15.13 -2.43
N LYS A 16 -5.59 -15.99 -1.43
CA LYS A 16 -6.68 -16.60 -0.66
C LYS A 16 -7.49 -15.58 0.14
N GLU A 17 -6.85 -14.60 0.78
CA GLU A 17 -7.56 -13.51 1.47
C GLU A 17 -8.38 -12.67 0.49
N ILE A 18 -7.84 -12.36 -0.69
CA ILE A 18 -8.57 -11.67 -1.75
C ILE A 18 -9.79 -12.48 -2.19
N GLN A 19 -9.63 -13.79 -2.42
CA GLN A 19 -10.75 -14.67 -2.78
C GLN A 19 -11.84 -14.72 -1.70
N ASN A 20 -11.45 -14.76 -0.43
CA ASN A 20 -12.41 -14.75 0.68
C ASN A 20 -13.18 -13.42 0.75
N VAL A 21 -12.52 -12.29 0.45
CA VAL A 21 -13.19 -10.99 0.35
C VAL A 21 -14.13 -10.96 -0.85
N THR A 22 -13.72 -11.46 -2.01
CA THR A 22 -14.58 -11.58 -3.21
C THR A 22 -15.82 -12.42 -2.94
N ALA A 23 -15.68 -13.50 -2.17
CA ALA A 23 -16.79 -14.37 -1.77
C ALA A 23 -17.66 -13.81 -0.63
N GLY A 24 -17.33 -12.63 -0.08
CA GLY A 24 -18.06 -12.01 1.03
C GLY A 24 -17.84 -12.66 2.40
N THR A 25 -16.98 -13.68 2.50
CA THR A 25 -16.71 -14.43 3.75
C THR A 25 -15.73 -13.70 4.67
N SER A 26 -14.98 -12.75 4.13
CA SER A 26 -13.99 -11.95 4.85
C SER A 26 -14.15 -10.46 4.56
N ARG A 27 -13.69 -9.62 5.50
CA ARG A 27 -13.56 -8.17 5.27
C ARG A 27 -12.20 -7.83 4.65
N SER A 28 -12.18 -6.75 3.86
CA SER A 28 -11.03 -6.28 3.11
C SER A 28 -9.79 -5.95 3.95
N GLU A 29 -9.93 -5.64 5.24
CA GLU A 29 -8.81 -5.39 6.15
C GLU A 29 -7.83 -6.55 6.17
N ARG A 30 -8.32 -7.79 6.01
CA ARG A 30 -7.47 -8.98 6.04
C ARG A 30 -6.37 -8.95 4.98
N ILE A 31 -6.66 -8.37 3.81
CA ILE A 31 -5.67 -8.20 2.72
C ILE A 31 -4.54 -7.26 3.18
N PHE A 32 -4.89 -6.17 3.88
CA PHE A 32 -3.96 -5.14 4.32
C PHE A 32 -3.14 -5.62 5.51
N VAL A 33 -3.82 -6.09 6.55
CA VAL A 33 -3.22 -6.54 7.81
C VAL A 33 -2.28 -7.71 7.56
N LEU A 34 -2.64 -8.67 6.68
CA LEU A 34 -1.73 -9.77 6.31
C LEU A 34 -0.38 -9.22 5.83
N CYS A 35 -0.38 -8.30 4.88
CA CYS A 35 0.87 -7.73 4.38
C CYS A 35 1.64 -7.00 5.50
N THR A 36 0.95 -6.18 6.29
CA THR A 36 1.56 -5.38 7.35
C THR A 36 2.22 -6.25 8.41
N VAL A 37 1.52 -7.23 8.98
CA VAL A 37 2.06 -8.02 10.10
C VAL A 37 3.09 -9.06 9.64
N ILE A 38 2.88 -9.71 8.49
CA ILE A 38 3.81 -10.75 8.01
C ILE A 38 5.13 -10.13 7.58
N LEU A 39 5.08 -9.01 6.84
CA LEU A 39 6.27 -8.36 6.27
C LEU A 39 6.87 -7.30 7.20
N GLN A 40 6.36 -7.17 8.43
CA GLN A 40 6.84 -6.17 9.37
C GLN A 40 8.34 -6.26 9.59
N ARG A 41 9.04 -5.14 9.45
CA ARG A 41 10.49 -5.12 9.61
C ARG A 41 10.85 -5.22 11.08
N GLU A 42 11.71 -6.17 11.42
CA GLU A 42 12.31 -6.28 12.74
C GLU A 42 13.77 -5.84 12.69
N LYS A 43 14.15 -4.89 13.56
CA LYS A 43 15.45 -4.20 13.54
C LYS A 43 16.66 -5.15 13.64
N THR A 44 16.52 -6.21 14.42
CA THR A 44 17.59 -7.19 14.68
C THR A 44 17.66 -8.28 13.62
N VAL A 45 16.62 -8.43 12.78
CA VAL A 45 16.50 -9.50 11.79
C VAL A 45 16.96 -9.00 10.42
N ASN A 46 18.22 -9.29 10.09
CA ASN A 46 18.84 -8.81 8.85
C ASN A 46 19.30 -9.94 7.92
N SER A 47 19.55 -11.15 8.44
CA SER A 47 20.00 -12.27 7.62
C SER A 47 18.83 -12.89 6.86
N SER A 48 19.06 -13.37 5.62
CA SER A 48 17.99 -14.04 4.87
C SER A 48 17.47 -15.29 5.58
N LYS A 49 18.28 -15.95 6.42
CA LYS A 49 17.85 -17.11 7.22
C LYS A 49 16.82 -16.68 8.27
N ASP A 50 17.12 -15.63 9.02
CA ASP A 50 16.26 -15.16 10.10
C ASP A 50 15.00 -14.49 9.57
N ILE A 51 15.10 -13.76 8.46
CA ILE A 51 13.93 -13.21 7.75
C ILE A 51 12.97 -14.34 7.36
N ARG A 52 13.48 -15.42 6.76
CA ARG A 52 12.62 -16.57 6.38
C ARG A 52 11.98 -17.21 7.59
N ARG A 53 12.75 -17.46 8.66
CA ARG A 53 12.22 -18.03 9.90
C ARG A 53 11.11 -17.17 10.49
N THR A 54 11.31 -15.86 10.52
CA THR A 54 10.34 -14.88 11.06
C THR A 54 9.07 -14.86 10.22
N VAL A 55 9.20 -14.74 8.91
CA VAL A 55 8.07 -14.76 7.97
C VAL A 55 7.30 -16.07 8.08
N THR A 56 7.96 -17.23 8.08
CA THR A 56 7.30 -18.52 8.22
C THR A 56 6.52 -18.60 9.53
N ARG A 57 7.13 -18.28 10.68
CA ARG A 57 6.44 -18.28 11.98
C ARG A 57 5.20 -17.38 11.96
N ARG A 58 5.31 -16.18 11.39
CA ARG A 58 4.17 -15.25 11.30
C ARG A 58 3.05 -15.79 10.40
N MET A 59 3.40 -16.49 9.32
CA MET A 59 2.42 -17.17 8.46
C MET A 59 1.71 -18.30 9.19
N ASP A 60 2.40 -19.01 10.09
CA ASP A 60 1.82 -20.05 10.93
C ASP A 60 0.84 -19.43 11.93
N LEU A 61 1.26 -18.37 12.65
CA LEU A 61 0.37 -17.60 13.54
C LEU A 61 -0.87 -17.06 12.82
N TRP A 62 -0.73 -16.59 11.58
CA TRP A 62 -1.88 -16.14 10.78
C TRP A 62 -2.85 -17.28 10.48
N THR A 63 -2.30 -18.46 10.18
CA THR A 63 -3.09 -19.67 9.88
C THR A 63 -3.79 -20.21 11.14
N GLU A 64 -3.15 -20.06 12.30
CA GLU A 64 -3.71 -20.38 13.63
C GLU A 64 -4.63 -19.27 14.17
N GLU A 65 -4.92 -18.23 13.38
CA GLU A 65 -5.77 -17.09 13.76
C GLU A 65 -5.30 -16.30 15.00
N LYS A 66 -4.00 -16.37 15.30
CA LYS A 66 -3.34 -15.63 16.40
C LYS A 66 -3.05 -14.19 16.00
N TYR A 67 -4.09 -13.45 15.61
CA TYR A 67 -3.96 -12.08 15.10
C TYR A 67 -3.44 -11.10 16.16
N GLU A 68 -3.85 -11.25 17.42
CA GLU A 68 -3.42 -10.38 18.52
C GLU A 68 -1.90 -10.46 18.74
N GLU A 69 -1.33 -11.67 18.68
CA GLU A 69 0.12 -11.88 18.79
C GLU A 69 0.88 -11.19 17.65
N LEU A 70 0.34 -11.28 16.43
CA LEU A 70 0.91 -10.65 15.24
C LEU A 70 0.88 -9.12 15.33
N VAL A 71 -0.23 -8.54 15.78
CA VAL A 71 -0.38 -7.09 15.93
C VAL A 71 0.52 -6.58 17.06
N THR A 72 0.51 -7.23 18.22
CA THR A 72 1.37 -6.88 19.36
C THR A 72 2.85 -6.91 18.97
N GLU A 73 3.26 -7.94 18.24
CA GLU A 73 4.62 -8.03 17.71
C GLU A 73 4.93 -6.89 16.74
N ALA A 74 4.00 -6.55 15.84
CA ALA A 74 4.22 -5.50 14.86
C ALA A 74 4.40 -4.13 15.51
N GLU A 75 3.55 -3.78 16.48
CA GLU A 75 3.66 -2.55 17.26
C GLU A 75 4.95 -2.50 18.10
N ARG A 76 5.38 -3.64 18.65
CA ARG A 76 6.69 -3.74 19.32
C ARG A 76 7.82 -3.45 18.33
N CYS A 77 7.77 -4.00 17.12
CA CYS A 77 8.77 -3.74 16.09
C CYS A 77 8.81 -2.25 15.70
N ASP A 78 7.65 -1.61 15.51
CA ASP A 78 7.57 -0.19 15.17
C ASP A 78 8.17 0.71 16.26
N ARG A 79 7.89 0.43 17.54
CA ARG A 79 8.49 1.16 18.68
C ARG A 79 10.02 1.10 18.72
N GLN A 80 10.63 0.06 18.14
CA GLN A 80 12.08 -0.11 18.12
C GLN A 80 12.75 0.60 16.94
N MET A 81 11.97 1.03 15.95
CA MET A 81 12.47 1.75 14.78
C MET A 81 12.76 3.20 15.17
N LYS A 82 14.02 3.62 15.01
CA LYS A 82 14.40 5.01 15.24
C LYS A 82 14.01 5.86 14.04
N ILE A 83 13.47 7.05 14.29
CA ILE A 83 13.44 8.12 13.30
C ILE A 83 14.91 8.54 13.12
N HIS A 84 15.47 8.27 11.95
CA HIS A 84 16.80 8.76 11.64
C HIS A 84 16.71 10.25 11.29
N PRO A 85 17.52 11.13 11.91
CA PRO A 85 17.62 12.50 11.45
C PRO A 85 18.14 12.52 10.02
N ASP A 86 17.71 13.52 9.25
CA ASP A 86 18.18 13.71 7.89
C ASP A 86 19.69 13.95 7.92
N ASN A 87 20.46 13.08 7.27
CA ASN A 87 21.92 13.19 7.23
C ASN A 87 22.31 13.79 5.89
N ASP A 88 22.39 15.13 5.86
CA ASP A 88 22.67 15.91 4.64
C ASP A 88 24.17 15.98 4.33
N THR A 89 24.85 14.83 4.34
CA THR A 89 26.24 14.74 3.88
C THR A 89 26.30 14.38 2.41
N GLU A 90 27.26 14.95 1.68
CA GLU A 90 27.49 14.63 0.26
C GLU A 90 27.74 13.13 0.05
N GLU A 91 28.46 12.47 0.97
CA GLU A 91 28.63 11.01 0.95
C GLU A 91 27.30 10.25 1.06
N HIS A 92 26.38 10.73 1.90
CA HIS A 92 25.04 10.16 2.01
C HIS A 92 24.24 10.36 0.71
N LYS A 93 24.31 11.57 0.11
CA LYS A 93 23.65 11.87 -1.17
C LYS A 93 24.13 10.95 -2.29
N VAL A 94 25.45 10.83 -2.47
CA VAL A 94 26.07 9.95 -3.49
C VAL A 94 25.69 8.49 -3.24
N ARG A 95 25.72 8.02 -1.99
CA ARG A 95 25.34 6.64 -1.66
C ARG A 95 23.88 6.33 -2.01
N ILE A 96 22.95 7.25 -1.76
CA ILE A 96 21.54 7.07 -2.15
C ILE A 96 21.40 7.11 -3.67
N PHE A 97 22.05 8.06 -4.34
CA PHE A 97 22.07 8.14 -5.80
C PHE A 97 22.52 6.82 -6.44
N THR A 98 23.70 6.32 -6.05
CA THR A 98 24.25 5.05 -6.55
C THR A 98 23.30 3.88 -6.32
N ARG A 99 22.65 3.82 -5.15
CA ARG A 99 21.63 2.80 -4.86
C ARG A 99 20.43 2.90 -5.82
N LEU A 100 19.97 4.10 -6.15
CA LEU A 100 18.84 4.31 -7.07
C LEU A 100 19.22 3.91 -8.50
N ILE A 101 20.41 4.27 -8.97
CA ILE A 101 20.92 3.88 -10.29
C ILE A 101 21.05 2.35 -10.41
N ASN A 102 21.61 1.69 -9.38
CA ASN A 102 21.71 0.22 -9.34
C ASN A 102 20.34 -0.48 -9.33
N LYS A 103 19.27 0.22 -8.91
CA LYS A 103 17.88 -0.26 -8.99
C LYS A 103 17.18 0.11 -10.30
N GLY A 104 17.87 0.75 -11.24
CA GLY A 104 17.28 1.25 -12.50
C GLY A 104 16.36 2.47 -12.33
N LYS A 105 16.36 3.10 -11.16
CA LYS A 105 15.53 4.26 -10.83
C LYS A 105 16.22 5.57 -11.24
N LEU A 106 16.49 5.70 -12.55
CA LEU A 106 17.28 6.80 -13.11
C LEU A 106 16.65 8.16 -12.79
N ARG A 107 15.33 8.30 -13.01
CA ARG A 107 14.61 9.56 -12.75
C ARG A 107 14.66 9.95 -11.28
N GLU A 108 14.42 9.02 -10.37
CA GLU A 108 14.49 9.25 -8.93
C GLU A 108 15.91 9.61 -8.50
N GLY A 109 16.92 8.91 -9.03
CA GLY A 109 18.33 9.24 -8.81
C GLY A 109 18.67 10.65 -9.27
N THR A 110 18.33 11.03 -10.50
CA THR A 110 18.57 12.39 -11.01
C THR A 110 17.87 13.45 -10.16
N ARG A 111 16.62 13.22 -9.74
CA ARG A 111 15.89 14.16 -8.86
C ARG A 111 16.55 14.30 -7.49
N TRP A 112 17.08 13.20 -6.96
CA TRP A 112 17.77 13.18 -5.66
C TRP A 112 19.06 14.01 -5.69
N ILE A 113 19.93 13.79 -6.68
CA ILE A 113 21.25 14.47 -6.74
C ILE A 113 21.16 15.94 -7.17
N THR A 114 20.03 16.38 -7.72
CA THR A 114 19.82 17.76 -8.19
C THR A 114 19.00 18.61 -7.23
N ASP A 115 18.77 18.15 -6.00
CA ASP A 115 17.93 18.78 -4.97
C ASP A 115 16.49 19.11 -5.40
N ARG A 116 16.06 18.57 -6.56
CA ARG A 116 14.68 18.67 -7.06
C ARG A 116 13.72 17.79 -6.26
N ALA A 117 14.23 16.96 -5.34
CA ALA A 117 13.43 16.20 -4.39
C ALA A 117 12.61 17.11 -3.46
N ASN A 118 13.10 18.32 -3.16
CA ASN A 118 12.46 19.25 -2.23
C ASN A 118 11.27 20.01 -2.84
N ASN A 119 11.10 19.98 -4.16
CA ASN A 119 9.93 20.55 -4.83
C ASN A 119 8.79 19.53 -4.88
N GLY A 120 7.74 19.79 -4.09
CA GLY A 120 6.65 18.83 -3.90
C GLY A 120 6.97 17.74 -2.89
N ALA A 121 7.84 18.02 -1.91
CA ALA A 121 8.15 17.09 -0.84
C ALA A 121 6.93 16.89 0.10
N PRO A 122 6.78 15.69 0.68
CA PRO A 122 5.82 15.46 1.76
C PRO A 122 6.12 16.36 2.96
N LEU A 123 5.07 16.98 3.52
CA LEU A 123 5.14 17.76 4.75
C LEU A 123 4.66 16.92 5.94
N GLN A 124 5.30 17.10 7.09
CA GLN A 124 4.88 16.41 8.31
C GLN A 124 3.62 17.08 8.88
N PRO A 125 2.65 16.30 9.43
CA PRO A 125 1.41 16.85 9.97
C PRO A 125 1.62 17.97 11.02
N ASN A 126 2.68 17.85 11.83
CA ASN A 126 2.98 18.78 12.92
C ASN A 126 3.90 19.93 12.51
N THR A 127 4.35 20.01 11.26
CA THR A 127 5.14 21.16 10.79
C THR A 127 4.27 22.42 10.81
N GLN A 128 4.76 23.48 11.45
CA GLN A 128 4.12 24.80 11.43
C GLN A 128 4.52 25.56 10.16
N LEU A 129 3.55 26.22 9.51
CA LEU A 129 3.77 27.08 8.35
C LEU A 129 3.68 28.57 8.74
N GLU A 130 4.07 29.44 7.80
CA GLU A 130 3.91 30.89 7.93
C GLU A 130 2.42 31.23 8.18
N GLY A 131 2.12 31.70 9.40
CA GLY A 131 0.75 31.87 9.90
C GLY A 131 0.43 31.06 11.16
N GLY A 132 1.37 30.25 11.67
CA GLY A 132 1.26 29.56 12.96
C GLY A 132 0.43 28.28 12.96
N GLN A 133 -0.34 28.04 11.89
CA GLN A 133 -1.09 26.80 11.70
C GLN A 133 -0.16 25.64 11.33
N THR A 134 -0.50 24.47 11.84
CA THR A 134 0.11 23.20 11.45
C THR A 134 -0.42 22.74 10.09
N VAL A 135 0.37 21.91 9.40
CA VAL A 135 -0.05 21.24 8.17
C VAL A 135 -1.36 20.47 8.38
N LEU A 136 -1.52 19.78 9.52
CA LEU A 136 -2.74 19.03 9.84
C LEU A 136 -3.97 19.93 9.97
N GLU A 137 -3.85 21.09 10.61
CA GLU A 137 -4.96 22.06 10.71
C GLU A 137 -5.35 22.59 9.34
N ILE A 138 -4.38 22.94 8.50
CA ILE A 138 -4.65 23.41 7.14
C ILE A 138 -5.34 22.31 6.31
N LEU A 139 -4.91 21.06 6.47
CA LEU A 139 -5.58 19.94 5.81
C LEU A 139 -7.04 19.80 6.28
N LYS A 140 -7.28 19.80 7.60
CA LYS A 140 -8.65 19.73 8.15
C LYS A 140 -9.54 20.85 7.61
N ASN A 141 -9.02 22.07 7.52
CA ASN A 141 -9.76 23.22 6.99
C ASN A 141 -10.09 23.12 5.49
N LYS A 142 -9.33 22.33 4.71
CA LYS A 142 -9.60 22.10 3.27
C LYS A 142 -10.72 21.09 3.04
N HIS A 143 -11.04 20.26 4.03
CA HIS A 143 -12.07 19.25 3.91
C HIS A 143 -13.38 19.81 4.47
N PRO A 144 -14.43 19.98 3.64
CA PRO A 144 -15.75 20.34 4.16
C PRO A 144 -16.22 19.25 5.13
N GLN A 145 -17.11 19.62 6.05
CA GLN A 145 -17.78 18.64 6.88
C GLN A 145 -18.50 17.65 5.97
N GLN A 146 -18.38 16.36 6.27
CA GLN A 146 -19.07 15.33 5.50
C GLN A 146 -20.58 15.54 5.63
N GLU A 147 -21.26 15.74 4.50
CA GLU A 147 -22.71 15.85 4.43
C GLU A 147 -23.29 14.55 3.85
N ILE A 148 -24.46 14.15 4.35
CA ILE A 148 -25.24 13.07 3.75
C ILE A 148 -25.99 13.69 2.57
N PRO A 149 -25.80 13.21 1.33
CA PRO A 149 -26.51 13.75 0.18
C PRO A 149 -28.02 13.59 0.37
N GLY A 150 -28.77 14.67 0.17
CA GLY A 150 -30.23 14.64 0.15
C GLY A 150 -30.75 13.88 -1.08
N HIS A 151 -32.03 13.54 -1.06
CA HIS A 151 -32.63 12.76 -2.14
C HIS A 151 -32.55 13.48 -3.50
N GLU A 152 -32.56 14.82 -3.48
CA GLU A 152 -32.43 15.69 -4.65
C GLU A 152 -31.08 15.61 -5.36
N MET A 153 -30.05 15.05 -4.72
CA MET A 153 -28.73 14.83 -5.32
C MET A 153 -28.68 13.59 -6.20
N PHE A 154 -29.66 12.69 -6.07
CA PHE A 154 -29.74 11.47 -6.87
C PHE A 154 -30.45 11.76 -8.19
N LEU A 155 -29.98 11.12 -9.26
CA LEU A 155 -30.65 11.16 -10.56
C LEU A 155 -32.03 10.51 -10.42
N ASN A 156 -33.07 11.21 -10.88
CA ASN A 156 -34.43 10.69 -10.93
C ASN A 156 -34.77 10.03 -12.28
N ASP A 157 -33.79 9.94 -13.18
CA ASP A 157 -33.94 9.34 -14.51
C ASP A 157 -33.63 7.84 -14.49
N ASP A 158 -34.06 7.13 -15.54
CA ASP A 158 -33.67 5.75 -15.77
C ASP A 158 -32.15 5.63 -15.87
N LEU A 159 -31.57 4.77 -15.03
CA LEU A 159 -30.14 4.49 -15.09
C LEU A 159 -29.79 3.75 -16.39
N PRO A 160 -28.65 4.06 -17.02
CA PRO A 160 -28.22 3.31 -18.20
C PRO A 160 -28.04 1.84 -17.85
N THR A 161 -28.27 0.95 -18.81
CA THR A 161 -28.02 -0.48 -18.64
C THR A 161 -26.58 -0.72 -18.22
N LEU A 162 -26.39 -1.40 -17.08
CA LEU A 162 -25.07 -1.82 -16.63
C LEU A 162 -24.54 -2.87 -17.61
N VAL A 163 -23.43 -2.55 -18.26
CA VAL A 163 -22.69 -3.50 -19.10
C VAL A 163 -21.67 -4.21 -18.21
N ASP A 164 -21.73 -5.54 -18.18
CA ASP A 164 -20.80 -6.34 -17.41
C ASP A 164 -19.35 -6.04 -17.79
N VAL A 165 -18.56 -5.67 -16.79
CA VAL A 165 -17.13 -5.43 -16.92
C VAL A 165 -16.40 -6.76 -16.75
N ASP A 166 -15.85 -7.29 -17.84
CA ASP A 166 -15.03 -8.51 -17.79
C ASP A 166 -13.52 -8.19 -17.65
N ILE A 167 -12.98 -8.51 -16.47
CA ILE A 167 -11.57 -8.36 -16.14
C ILE A 167 -10.93 -9.75 -15.99
N THR A 168 -9.84 -9.99 -16.71
CA THR A 168 -9.09 -11.25 -16.67
C THR A 168 -7.72 -11.05 -16.03
N GLU A 169 -7.04 -12.15 -15.68
CA GLU A 169 -5.67 -12.09 -15.18
C GLU A 169 -4.70 -11.40 -16.17
N GLY A 170 -4.99 -11.49 -17.47
CA GLY A 170 -4.24 -10.80 -18.52
C GLY A 170 -4.38 -9.27 -18.47
N HIS A 171 -5.54 -8.75 -18.07
CA HIS A 171 -5.71 -7.32 -17.79
C HIS A 171 -4.87 -6.89 -16.58
N ILE A 172 -4.92 -7.68 -15.50
CA ILE A 172 -4.11 -7.42 -14.30
C ILE A 172 -2.60 -7.50 -14.62
N LEU A 173 -2.17 -8.44 -15.45
CA LEU A 173 -0.79 -8.56 -15.92
C LEU A 173 -0.31 -7.28 -16.61
N LYS A 174 -1.11 -6.73 -17.54
CA LYS A 174 -0.80 -5.49 -18.25
C LYS A 174 -0.69 -4.29 -17.30
N VAL A 175 -1.59 -4.19 -16.32
CA VAL A 175 -1.58 -3.12 -15.30
C VAL A 175 -0.38 -3.27 -14.37
N ALA A 176 -0.05 -4.49 -13.95
CA ALA A 176 1.06 -4.78 -13.06
C ALA A 176 2.37 -4.20 -13.60
N HIS A 177 2.68 -4.37 -14.89
CA HIS A 177 3.88 -3.79 -15.51
C HIS A 177 3.99 -2.26 -15.40
N LYS A 178 2.86 -1.55 -15.23
CA LYS A 178 2.78 -0.09 -15.19
C LYS A 178 2.67 0.49 -13.78
N LEU A 179 2.52 -0.35 -12.75
CA LEU A 179 2.36 0.12 -11.37
C LEU A 179 3.53 0.99 -10.95
N LYS A 180 3.23 2.15 -10.34
CA LYS A 180 4.17 3.10 -9.75
C LYS A 180 3.53 3.71 -8.51
N GLY A 181 4.34 4.15 -7.56
CA GLY A 181 3.85 4.81 -6.35
C GLY A 181 4.39 4.19 -5.07
N SER A 182 4.32 4.98 -4.00
CA SER A 182 4.68 4.57 -2.63
C SER A 182 3.61 3.69 -2.00
N ALA A 183 3.92 3.13 -0.84
CA ALA A 183 2.96 2.37 -0.05
C ALA A 183 1.72 3.21 0.35
N GLY A 184 0.56 2.55 0.34
CA GLY A 184 -0.69 3.02 0.95
C GLY A 184 -0.85 2.48 2.38
N PRO A 185 -2.09 2.40 2.90
CA PRO A 185 -2.36 1.89 4.25
C PRO A 185 -1.90 0.45 4.50
N SER A 186 -1.74 -0.38 3.45
CA SER A 186 -1.25 -1.76 3.57
C SER A 186 0.25 -1.87 3.86
N GLY A 187 1.01 -0.77 3.73
CA GLY A 187 2.48 -0.77 3.83
C GLY A 187 3.21 -1.37 2.61
N THR A 188 2.49 -1.92 1.62
CA THR A 188 3.06 -2.46 0.38
C THR A 188 3.04 -1.42 -0.74
N ASP A 189 4.20 -1.18 -1.35
CA ASP A 189 4.34 -0.22 -2.46
C ASP A 189 4.16 -0.88 -3.84
N ALA A 190 4.23 -0.08 -4.90
CA ALA A 190 4.10 -0.58 -6.26
C ALA A 190 5.18 -1.61 -6.64
N GLU A 191 6.39 -1.52 -6.08
CA GLU A 191 7.47 -2.48 -6.37
C GLU A 191 7.15 -3.84 -5.77
N ALA A 192 6.71 -3.88 -4.51
CA ALA A 192 6.25 -5.10 -3.87
C ALA A 192 5.10 -5.75 -4.65
N TRP A 193 4.09 -4.97 -5.05
CA TRP A 193 2.97 -5.48 -5.84
C TRP A 193 3.39 -5.99 -7.23
N ARG A 194 4.27 -5.28 -7.94
CA ARG A 194 4.84 -5.77 -9.21
C ARG A 194 5.52 -7.11 -9.02
N ASP A 195 6.35 -7.24 -8.00
CA ASP A 195 7.08 -8.47 -7.74
C ASP A 195 6.12 -9.62 -7.42
N MET A 196 5.15 -9.40 -6.52
CA MET A 196 4.12 -10.39 -6.17
C MET A 196 3.27 -10.80 -7.37
N LEU A 197 2.92 -9.87 -8.25
CA LEU A 197 2.07 -10.11 -9.41
C LEU A 197 2.81 -10.67 -10.62
N LEU A 198 4.14 -10.54 -10.72
CA LEU A 198 4.87 -10.89 -11.95
C LEU A 198 5.91 -12.00 -11.78
N ARG A 199 6.60 -12.07 -10.63
CA ARG A 199 7.84 -12.85 -10.57
C ARG A 199 7.64 -14.32 -10.21
N PHE A 200 6.63 -14.67 -9.41
CA PHE A 200 6.51 -15.95 -8.70
C PHE A 200 5.71 -17.05 -9.42
N GLY A 201 5.73 -17.03 -10.76
CA GLY A 201 5.15 -18.09 -11.60
C GLY A 201 3.66 -18.34 -11.31
N ALA A 202 3.29 -19.59 -11.06
CA ALA A 202 1.90 -19.97 -10.77
C ALA A 202 1.30 -19.24 -9.57
N SER A 203 2.08 -18.90 -8.53
CA SER A 203 1.56 -18.14 -7.38
C SER A 203 1.21 -16.70 -7.77
N SER A 204 2.03 -16.07 -8.62
CA SER A 204 1.71 -14.75 -9.18
C SER A 204 0.50 -14.78 -10.10
N ARG A 205 0.34 -15.84 -10.91
CA ARG A 205 -0.85 -16.03 -11.75
C ARG A 205 -2.12 -16.13 -10.91
N ALA A 206 -2.12 -16.98 -9.88
CA ALA A 206 -3.25 -17.12 -8.97
C ALA A 206 -3.59 -15.81 -8.25
N LEU A 207 -2.58 -15.01 -7.87
CA LEU A 207 -2.82 -13.68 -7.31
C LEU A 207 -3.48 -12.73 -8.33
N ARG A 208 -3.04 -12.74 -9.60
CA ARG A 208 -3.66 -11.94 -10.66
C ARG A 208 -5.10 -12.36 -10.93
N GLU A 209 -5.38 -13.66 -10.93
CA GLU A 209 -6.74 -14.22 -11.05
C GLU A 209 -7.61 -13.73 -9.89
N ALA A 210 -7.15 -13.87 -8.64
CA ALA A 210 -7.89 -13.39 -7.48
C ALA A 210 -8.19 -11.88 -7.52
N VAL A 211 -7.22 -11.06 -7.95
CA VAL A 211 -7.43 -9.61 -8.12
C VAL A 211 -8.44 -9.32 -9.24
N ALA A 212 -8.39 -10.06 -10.34
CA ALA A 212 -9.34 -9.93 -11.43
C ALA A 212 -10.76 -10.27 -10.97
N ASP A 213 -10.93 -11.36 -10.22
CA ASP A 213 -12.21 -11.78 -9.66
C ASP A 213 -12.79 -10.75 -8.69
N LEU A 214 -11.96 -10.21 -7.78
CA LEU A 214 -12.38 -9.12 -6.90
C LEU A 214 -12.81 -7.89 -7.70
N THR A 215 -12.05 -7.53 -8.74
CA THR A 215 -12.36 -6.36 -9.58
C THR A 215 -13.68 -6.54 -10.32
N ARG A 216 -13.93 -7.73 -10.90
CA ARG A 216 -15.20 -8.04 -11.56
C ARG A 216 -16.37 -8.00 -10.57
N SER A 217 -16.19 -8.57 -9.38
CA SER A 217 -17.21 -8.54 -8.33
C SER A 217 -17.55 -7.08 -7.95
N LEU A 218 -16.55 -6.24 -7.70
CA LEU A 218 -16.77 -4.83 -7.36
C LEU A 218 -17.38 -4.02 -8.51
N ALA A 219 -17.10 -4.36 -9.77
CA ALA A 219 -17.62 -3.64 -10.92
C ALA A 219 -19.06 -4.02 -11.28
N ASN A 220 -19.45 -5.28 -11.02
CA ASN A 220 -20.70 -5.86 -11.52
C ASN A 220 -21.70 -6.19 -10.40
N SER A 221 -21.40 -5.88 -9.13
CA SER A 221 -22.29 -6.19 -8.01
C SER A 221 -22.36 -5.09 -6.97
N ILE A 222 -23.45 -5.08 -6.21
CA ILE A 222 -23.60 -4.26 -5.01
C ILE A 222 -22.91 -5.00 -3.86
N VAL A 223 -21.93 -4.34 -3.24
CA VAL A 223 -21.17 -4.91 -2.13
C VAL A 223 -21.37 -4.08 -0.87
N GLU A 224 -21.59 -4.76 0.26
CA GLU A 224 -21.72 -4.10 1.57
C GLU A 224 -20.46 -3.30 1.92
N TRP A 225 -20.67 -2.07 2.40
CA TRP A 225 -19.57 -1.15 2.72
C TRP A 225 -18.55 -1.73 3.71
N ASP A 226 -19.02 -2.44 4.74
CA ASP A 226 -18.16 -3.00 5.78
C ASP A 226 -17.23 -4.11 5.25
N LYS A 227 -17.55 -4.70 4.10
CA LYS A 227 -16.72 -5.71 3.43
C LYS A 227 -15.56 -5.10 2.69
N ILE A 228 -15.72 -3.89 2.14
CA ILE A 228 -14.75 -3.29 1.20
C ILE A 228 -14.09 -2.00 1.69
N LYS A 229 -14.46 -1.49 2.88
CA LYS A 229 -13.98 -0.20 3.40
C LYS A 229 -12.46 -0.04 3.38
N ALA A 230 -11.67 -1.09 3.64
CA ALA A 230 -10.22 -1.01 3.62
C ALA A 230 -9.67 -0.80 2.19
N LEU A 231 -10.32 -1.33 1.15
CA LEU A 231 -9.92 -1.12 -0.24
C LEU A 231 -10.06 0.35 -0.68
N LEU A 232 -10.99 1.09 -0.07
CA LEU A 232 -11.16 2.52 -0.31
C LEU A 232 -10.35 3.39 0.65
N ALA A 233 -9.69 2.81 1.65
CA ALA A 233 -8.85 3.55 2.57
C ALA A 233 -7.62 4.12 1.85
N ARG A 234 -7.29 5.37 2.17
CA ARG A 234 -6.18 6.11 1.59
C ARG A 234 -5.20 6.57 2.66
N ARG A 235 -3.92 6.65 2.30
CA ARG A 235 -2.89 7.25 3.17
C ARG A 235 -2.78 8.72 2.82
N GLY A 236 -3.34 9.59 3.67
CA GLY A 236 -3.23 11.04 3.52
C GLY A 236 -1.79 11.53 3.63
N VAL A 237 -1.32 12.28 2.63
CA VAL A 237 -0.01 12.90 2.57
C VAL A 237 -0.18 14.37 2.16
N ALA A 238 0.35 15.28 2.95
CA ALA A 238 0.44 16.69 2.59
C ALA A 238 1.65 16.90 1.67
N ILE A 239 1.46 17.57 0.53
CA ILE A 239 2.54 17.96 -0.37
C ILE A 239 2.67 19.48 -0.41
N ASP A 240 3.90 19.99 -0.36
CA ASP A 240 4.20 21.40 -0.59
C ASP A 240 3.93 21.81 -2.06
N LYS A 241 2.98 22.73 -2.27
CA LYS A 241 2.59 23.25 -3.59
C LYS A 241 3.40 24.49 -3.99
N LYS A 242 4.04 25.20 -3.04
CA LYS A 242 4.74 26.49 -3.24
C LYS A 242 3.96 27.52 -4.10
N PRO A 243 3.02 28.30 -3.51
CA PRO A 243 2.62 28.30 -2.10
C PRO A 243 1.46 27.34 -1.77
N GLY A 244 1.39 26.92 -0.51
CA GLY A 244 0.28 26.18 0.07
C GLY A 244 0.44 24.65 0.10
N ILE A 245 -0.56 23.97 0.65
CA ILE A 245 -0.57 22.51 0.82
C ILE A 245 -1.53 21.85 -0.18
N ARG A 246 -1.09 20.75 -0.80
CA ARG A 246 -1.95 19.85 -1.59
C ARG A 246 -2.17 18.55 -0.83
N PRO A 247 -3.43 18.20 -0.46
CA PRO A 247 -3.73 16.85 0.03
C PRO A 247 -3.57 15.84 -1.10
N ILE A 248 -2.89 14.73 -0.83
CA ILE A 248 -2.89 13.52 -1.66
C ILE A 248 -3.34 12.36 -0.78
N GLY A 249 -4.30 11.58 -1.27
CA GLY A 249 -4.88 10.45 -0.55
C GLY A 249 -5.97 9.87 -1.40
#